data_AF-A0A7X9AYJ4-F1
#
_entry.id   AF-A0A7X9AYJ4-F1
#
_cell.length_a   1.000
_cell.length_b   1.000
_cell.length_c   1.000
_cell.angle_alpha   90.00
_cell.angle_beta   90.00
_cell.angle_gamma   90.00
#
_symmetry.space_group_name_H-M   'P 1'
#
loop_
_entity.id
_entity.type
_entity.pdbx_description
1 polymer ?
#
loop_
_entity_poly.entity_id
_entity_poly.type
_entity_poly.pdbx_seq_one_letter_code
_entity_poly.pdbx_strand_id
1 'polypeptide(L)'
;MANLTRSRFKGMFWGLVVGDCLGSPIQFTEKDQHPYITEMEPCALFSTPPGYWTDDSSMAFCIAESFVRLKRYDLVDIANNFVRWYQDGFWSSLPRAFDIGNTTAYACHNIRARKQLVNGHEDSQGNGSIMRLAPA
;
A
#
# COMPACT_ATOMS: atom_id res chain seq x y z
N MET A 1 -4.92 28.89 -10.11
CA MET A 1 -4.80 27.50 -10.62
C MET A 1 -3.90 26.61 -9.76
N ALA A 2 -2.71 27.04 -9.33
CA ALA A 2 -1.79 26.21 -8.53
C ALA A 2 -2.39 25.59 -7.24
N ASN A 3 -3.26 26.31 -6.54
CA ASN A 3 -3.94 25.80 -5.33
C ASN A 3 -4.91 24.65 -5.62
N LEU A 4 -5.60 24.66 -6.77
CA LEU A 4 -6.54 23.60 -7.15
C LEU A 4 -5.80 22.31 -7.50
N THR A 5 -4.70 22.42 -8.24
CA THR A 5 -3.83 21.28 -8.58
C THR A 5 -3.25 20.63 -7.31
N ARG A 6 -2.71 21.44 -6.39
CA ARG A 6 -2.19 20.92 -5.11
C ARG A 6 -3.26 20.23 -4.27
N SER A 7 -4.48 20.78 -4.23
CA SER A 7 -5.59 20.16 -3.51
C SER A 7 -5.98 18.82 -4.10
N ARG A 8 -5.98 18.68 -5.43
CA ARG A 8 -6.28 17.41 -6.12
C ARG A 8 -5.22 16.34 -5.86
N PHE A 9 -3.93 16.71 -5.89
CA PHE A 9 -2.85 15.78 -5.54
C PHE A 9 -2.97 15.29 -4.10
N LYS A 10 -3.22 16.20 -3.15
CA LYS A 10 -3.46 15.82 -1.75
C LYS A 10 -4.69 14.92 -1.62
N GLY A 11 -5.80 15.27 -2.27
CA GLY A 11 -7.03 14.49 -2.23
C GLY A 11 -6.87 13.09 -2.82
N MET A 12 -6.10 12.94 -3.90
CA MET A 12 -5.78 11.64 -4.48
C MET A 12 -4.92 10.80 -3.54
N PHE A 13 -3.83 11.37 -3.00
CA PHE A 13 -2.91 10.62 -2.14
C PHE A 13 -3.53 10.26 -0.79
N TRP A 14 -4.20 11.20 -0.12
CA TRP A 14 -4.89 10.91 1.13
C TRP A 14 -6.19 10.14 0.91
N GLY A 15 -6.84 10.28 -0.24
CA GLY A 15 -8.02 9.49 -0.59
C GLY A 15 -7.72 7.99 -0.74
N LEU A 16 -6.54 7.65 -1.26
CA LEU A 16 -6.01 6.27 -1.24
C LEU A 16 -5.94 5.76 0.20
N VAL A 17 -5.28 6.51 1.10
CA VAL A 17 -5.11 6.11 2.50
C VAL A 17 -6.45 6.00 3.24
N VAL A 18 -7.35 6.96 3.03
CA VAL A 18 -8.68 6.94 3.62
C VAL A 18 -9.49 5.76 3.12
N GLY A 19 -9.44 5.45 1.81
CA GLY A 19 -10.13 4.31 1.23
C GLY A 19 -9.63 2.98 1.78
N ASP A 20 -8.31 2.83 1.90
CA ASP A 20 -7.64 1.68 2.54
C ASP A 20 -8.14 1.49 3.99
N CYS A 21 -8.05 2.53 4.82
CA CYS A 21 -8.50 2.46 6.22
C CYS A 21 -10.01 2.13 6.37
N LEU A 22 -10.87 2.63 5.48
CA LEU A 22 -12.31 2.35 5.50
C LEU A 22 -12.64 0.95 4.97
N GLY A 23 -11.85 0.42 4.04
CA GLY A 23 -12.07 -0.88 3.43
C GLY A 23 -11.55 -2.04 4.27
N SER A 24 -10.45 -1.85 5.00
CA SER A 24 -9.80 -2.90 5.79
C SER A 24 -10.72 -3.63 6.77
N PRO A 25 -11.60 -2.96 7.56
CA PRO A 25 -12.46 -3.64 8.53
C PRO A 25 -13.44 -4.67 7.95
N ILE A 26 -13.79 -4.52 6.67
CA ILE A 26 -14.77 -5.37 5.97
C ILE A 26 -14.12 -6.26 4.91
N GLN A 27 -12.79 -6.31 4.86
CA GLN A 27 -12.07 -7.18 3.94
C GLN A 27 -12.49 -8.64 4.14
N PHE A 28 -12.62 -9.38 3.03
CA PHE A 28 -13.06 -10.79 3.00
C PHE A 28 -14.47 -11.06 3.53
N THR A 29 -15.28 -10.03 3.72
CA THR A 29 -16.72 -10.20 3.99
C THR A 29 -17.50 -10.26 2.69
N GLU A 30 -18.63 -10.96 2.71
CA GLU A 30 -19.58 -10.89 1.60
C GLU A 30 -20.25 -9.52 1.54
N LYS A 31 -20.56 -9.08 0.33
CA LYS A 31 -21.27 -7.83 0.10
C LYS A 31 -22.59 -7.82 0.89
N ASP A 32 -22.86 -6.71 1.55
CA ASP A 32 -24.08 -6.46 2.35
C ASP A 32 -24.21 -7.35 3.61
N GLN A 33 -23.17 -8.10 4.00
CA GLN A 33 -23.11 -8.90 5.24
C GLN A 33 -22.40 -8.19 6.40
N HIS A 34 -22.18 -6.88 6.28
CA HIS A 34 -21.58 -6.03 7.31
C HIS A 34 -22.37 -4.72 7.44
N PRO A 35 -22.33 -4.03 8.59
CA PRO A 35 -22.90 -2.70 8.71
C PRO A 35 -22.31 -1.71 7.69
N TYR A 36 -23.08 -0.68 7.35
CA TYR A 36 -22.56 0.43 6.54
C TYR A 36 -21.43 1.14 7.28
N ILE A 37 -20.23 1.11 6.69
CA ILE A 37 -19.07 1.82 7.21
C ILE A 37 -19.22 3.30 6.84
N THR A 38 -19.36 4.13 7.87
CA THR A 38 -19.50 5.60 7.74
C THR A 38 -18.36 6.34 8.44
N GLU A 39 -17.62 5.66 9.30
CA GLU A 39 -16.52 6.19 10.10
C GLU A 39 -15.32 5.23 10.04
N MET A 40 -14.19 5.65 10.58
CA MET A 40 -13.05 4.75 10.77
C MET A 40 -13.36 3.75 11.89
N GLU A 41 -13.36 2.47 11.56
CA GLU A 41 -13.66 1.36 12.47
C GLU A 41 -12.40 0.53 12.77
N PRO A 42 -12.33 -0.16 13.92
CA PRO A 42 -11.26 -1.12 14.17
C PRO A 42 -11.36 -2.31 13.20
N CYS A 43 -10.23 -2.88 12.79
CA CYS A 43 -10.20 -4.10 11.99
C CYS A 43 -9.88 -5.30 12.87
N ALA A 44 -10.87 -6.18 13.07
CA ALA A 44 -10.72 -7.39 13.88
C ALA A 44 -9.74 -8.40 13.25
N LEU A 45 -9.69 -8.48 11.92
CA LEU A 45 -8.81 -9.41 11.19
C LEU A 45 -7.33 -9.16 11.48
N PHE A 46 -6.94 -7.88 11.60
CA PHE A 46 -5.56 -7.47 11.84
C PHE A 46 -5.31 -6.99 13.27
N SER A 47 -6.34 -6.99 14.13
CA SER A 47 -6.30 -6.44 15.48
C SER A 47 -5.81 -4.99 15.51
N THR A 48 -6.29 -4.16 14.58
CA THR A 48 -5.89 -2.75 14.48
C THR A 48 -6.98 -1.79 15.00
N PRO A 49 -6.59 -0.68 15.64
CA PRO A 49 -7.51 0.41 15.94
C PRO A 49 -8.04 1.11 14.68
N PRO A 50 -9.08 1.96 14.81
CA PRO A 50 -9.53 2.85 13.73
C PRO A 50 -8.41 3.63 13.04
N GLY A 51 -8.47 3.69 11.71
CA GLY A 51 -7.58 4.54 10.90
C GLY A 51 -6.22 3.95 10.58
N TYR A 52 -6.00 2.67 10.84
CA TYR A 52 -4.78 1.95 10.47
C TYR A 52 -4.89 1.43 9.03
N TRP A 53 -3.98 1.90 8.16
CA TRP A 53 -3.89 1.49 6.75
C TRP A 53 -3.11 0.18 6.57
N THR A 54 -3.33 -0.52 5.45
CA THR A 54 -2.71 -1.82 5.14
C THR A 54 -1.54 -1.70 4.15
N ASP A 55 -1.30 -2.73 3.34
CA ASP A 55 -0.26 -2.77 2.32
C ASP A 55 -0.48 -1.74 1.21
N ASP A 56 -1.71 -1.45 0.81
CA ASP A 56 -2.05 -0.44 -0.21
C ASP A 56 -1.31 0.89 0.04
N SER A 57 -1.56 1.48 1.22
CA SER A 57 -0.93 2.74 1.61
C SER A 57 0.54 2.59 1.95
N SER A 58 0.93 1.51 2.63
CA SER A 58 2.34 1.29 3.00
C SER A 58 3.24 1.24 1.76
N MET A 59 2.79 0.57 0.70
CA MET A 59 3.49 0.50 -0.57
C MET A 59 3.42 1.81 -1.35
N ALA A 60 2.31 2.55 -1.29
CA ALA A 60 2.23 3.90 -1.86
C ALA A 60 3.25 4.84 -1.18
N PHE A 61 3.39 4.80 0.15
CA PHE A 61 4.39 5.57 0.88
C PHE A 61 5.83 5.16 0.50
N CYS A 62 6.10 3.87 0.29
CA CYS A 62 7.40 3.42 -0.20
C CYS A 62 7.79 4.02 -1.56
N ILE A 63 6.82 4.20 -2.47
CA ILE A 63 7.03 4.86 -3.76
C ILE A 63 7.26 6.36 -3.56
N ALA A 64 6.39 7.01 -2.77
CA ALA A 64 6.48 8.44 -2.49
C ALA A 64 7.82 8.81 -1.82
N GLU A 65 8.30 8.01 -0.88
CA GLU A 65 9.60 8.18 -0.21
C GLU A 65 10.76 8.22 -1.20
N SER A 66 10.79 7.29 -2.17
CA SER A 66 11.80 7.28 -3.23
C SER A 66 11.76 8.58 -4.04
N PHE A 67 10.59 8.98 -4.54
CA PHE A 67 10.45 10.21 -5.32
C PHE A 67 10.82 11.47 -4.54
N VAL A 68 10.39 11.58 -3.28
CA VAL A 68 10.67 12.74 -2.44
C VAL A 68 12.17 12.85 -2.16
N ARG A 69 12.84 11.74 -1.86
CA ARG A 69 14.28 11.74 -1.55
C ARG A 69 15.15 11.90 -2.80
N LEU A 70 14.85 11.19 -3.88
CA LEU A 70 15.70 11.12 -5.07
C LEU A 70 15.35 12.15 -6.16
N LYS A 71 14.16 12.75 -6.10
CA LYS A 71 13.64 13.69 -7.11
C LYS A 71 13.60 13.12 -8.53
N ARG A 72 13.51 11.80 -8.66
CA ARG A 72 13.39 11.05 -9.92
C ARG A 72 12.77 9.68 -9.67
N TYR A 73 12.32 9.03 -10.74
CA TYR A 73 11.95 7.61 -10.69
C TYR A 73 13.20 6.73 -10.56
N ASP A 74 13.20 5.82 -9.60
CA ASP A 74 14.26 4.84 -9.38
C ASP A 74 13.63 3.51 -8.93
N LEU A 75 13.54 2.55 -9.87
CA LEU A 75 12.90 1.26 -9.62
C LEU A 75 13.64 0.44 -8.55
N VAL A 76 14.96 0.53 -8.50
CA VAL A 76 15.78 -0.22 -7.53
C VAL A 76 15.51 0.31 -6.12
N ASP A 77 15.47 1.63 -5.95
CA ASP A 77 15.15 2.24 -4.66
C ASP A 77 13.74 1.91 -4.17
N ILE A 78 12.74 2.01 -5.07
CA ILE A 78 11.35 1.63 -4.76
C ILE A 78 11.26 0.16 -4.35
N ALA A 79 11.89 -0.74 -5.11
CA ALA A 79 11.94 -2.17 -4.82
C ALA A 79 12.60 -2.45 -3.46
N ASN A 80 13.67 -1.74 -3.11
CA ASN A 80 14.31 -1.86 -1.80
C ASN A 80 13.42 -1.33 -0.67
N ASN A 81 12.65 -0.25 -0.89
CA ASN A 81 11.69 0.23 0.11
C ASN A 81 10.57 -0.79 0.35
N PHE A 82 10.07 -1.48 -0.69
CA PHE A 82 9.12 -2.59 -0.51
C PHE A 82 9.71 -3.73 0.33
N VAL A 83 10.97 -4.08 0.10
CA VAL A 83 11.66 -5.09 0.92
C VAL A 83 11.80 -4.63 2.37
N ARG A 84 12.17 -3.37 2.62
CA ARG A 84 12.24 -2.78 3.97
C ARG A 84 10.89 -2.75 4.66
N TRP A 85 9.82 -2.44 3.94
CA TRP A 85 8.46 -2.53 4.46
C TRP A 85 8.16 -3.97 4.88
N TYR A 86 8.33 -4.91 3.95
CA TYR A 86 8.02 -6.32 4.18
C TYR A 86 8.82 -6.95 5.34
N GLN A 87 10.10 -6.59 5.49
CA GLN A 87 10.97 -7.15 6.52
C GLN A 87 10.88 -6.41 7.86
N ASP A 88 10.84 -5.08 7.83
CA ASP A 88 11.11 -4.23 8.99
C ASP A 88 9.92 -3.33 9.37
N GLY A 89 8.80 -3.42 8.65
CA GLY A 89 7.63 -2.56 8.88
C GLY A 89 7.81 -1.10 8.44
N PHE A 90 8.79 -0.80 7.58
CA PHE A 90 8.99 0.55 7.05
C PHE A 90 7.72 1.10 6.38
N TRP A 91 7.23 2.28 6.81
CA TRP A 91 5.96 2.87 6.38
C TRP A 91 4.68 2.06 6.66
N SER A 92 4.75 1.04 7.51
CA SER A 92 3.55 0.37 8.01
C SER A 92 2.87 1.18 9.12
N SER A 93 1.55 1.05 9.22
CA SER A 93 0.77 1.53 10.37
C SER A 93 1.02 0.71 11.64
N LEU A 94 1.57 -0.50 11.51
CA LEU A 94 2.01 -1.36 12.61
C LEU A 94 3.54 -1.45 12.68
N PRO A 95 4.13 -1.96 13.78
CA PRO A 95 5.57 -2.23 13.86
C PRO A 95 6.10 -3.33 12.90
N ARG A 96 5.26 -3.83 11.98
CA ARG A 96 5.55 -4.91 11.02
C ARG A 96 4.69 -4.75 9.78
N ALA A 97 5.12 -5.27 8.64
CA ALA A 97 4.22 -5.45 7.49
C ALA A 97 3.11 -6.46 7.80
N PHE A 98 1.94 -6.23 7.19
CA PHE A 98 0.78 -7.12 7.24
C PHE A 98 -0.05 -6.94 5.96
N ASP A 99 -1.02 -7.82 5.75
CA ASP A 99 -1.92 -7.85 4.59
C ASP A 99 -1.22 -7.98 3.21
N ILE A 100 0.04 -8.44 3.18
CA ILE A 100 0.78 -8.56 1.92
C ILE A 100 0.19 -9.66 1.02
N GLY A 101 -0.19 -9.29 -0.20
CA GLY A 101 -0.59 -10.25 -1.23
C GLY A 101 0.55 -11.20 -1.66
N ASN A 102 0.21 -12.45 -2.00
CA ASN A 102 1.18 -13.50 -2.35
C ASN A 102 2.16 -13.12 -3.47
N THR A 103 1.66 -12.50 -4.55
CA THR A 103 2.50 -12.02 -5.66
C THR A 103 3.51 -10.97 -5.19
N THR A 104 3.08 -10.05 -4.33
CA THR A 104 3.96 -9.02 -3.76
C THR A 104 5.00 -9.62 -2.83
N ALA A 105 4.61 -10.56 -1.96
CA ALA A 105 5.53 -11.28 -1.08
C ALA A 105 6.59 -12.05 -1.87
N TYR A 106 6.18 -12.74 -2.93
CA TYR A 106 7.07 -13.44 -3.86
C TYR A 106 8.08 -12.47 -4.52
N ALA A 107 7.60 -11.34 -5.03
CA ALA A 107 8.46 -10.32 -5.62
C ALA A 107 9.47 -9.77 -4.61
N CYS A 108 9.05 -9.44 -3.38
CA CYS A 108 9.94 -8.96 -2.32
C CYS A 108 11.02 -10.00 -1.96
N HIS A 109 10.65 -11.28 -1.88
CA HIS A 109 11.59 -12.37 -1.67
C HIS A 109 12.66 -12.41 -2.78
N ASN A 110 12.25 -12.35 -4.04
CA ASN A 110 13.17 -12.41 -5.18
C ASN A 110 14.03 -11.14 -5.33
N ILE A 111 13.48 -9.95 -5.07
CA ILE A 111 14.26 -8.71 -5.04
C ILE A 111 15.38 -8.84 -4.00
N ARG A 112 15.06 -9.32 -2.80
CA ARG A 112 16.04 -9.49 -1.72
C ARG A 112 17.09 -10.55 -2.08
N ALA A 113 16.65 -11.74 -2.47
CA ALA A 113 17.51 -12.92 -2.62
C ALA A 113 18.27 -12.97 -3.95
N ARG A 114 17.69 -12.43 -5.02
CA ARG A 114 18.19 -12.55 -6.41
C ARG A 114 18.40 -11.21 -7.10
N LYS A 115 18.04 -10.09 -6.48
CA LYS A 115 18.06 -8.75 -7.09
C LYS A 115 17.19 -8.65 -8.36
N GLN A 116 16.21 -9.54 -8.49
CA GLN A 116 15.31 -9.61 -9.62
C GLN A 116 14.19 -8.59 -9.44
N LEU A 117 14.11 -7.59 -10.33
CA LEU A 117 13.12 -6.51 -10.26
C LEU A 117 11.81 -6.84 -10.98
N VAL A 118 11.82 -7.81 -11.90
CA VAL A 118 10.66 -8.24 -12.68
C VAL A 118 10.27 -9.66 -12.25
N ASN A 119 9.10 -9.81 -11.61
CA ASN A 119 8.69 -11.04 -10.93
C ASN A 119 7.27 -11.51 -11.26
N GLY A 120 6.56 -10.83 -12.18
CA GLY A 120 5.19 -11.18 -12.55
C GLY A 120 5.12 -12.37 -13.50
N HIS A 121 4.05 -13.14 -13.40
CA HIS A 121 3.64 -14.19 -14.33
C HIS A 121 2.21 -13.92 -14.82
N GLU A 122 1.72 -14.68 -15.80
CA GLU A 122 0.37 -14.48 -16.35
C GLU A 122 -0.70 -14.46 -15.26
N ASP A 123 -0.60 -15.32 -14.24
CA ASP A 123 -1.58 -15.41 -13.16
C ASP A 123 -1.40 -14.35 -12.06
N SER A 124 -0.45 -13.43 -12.21
CA SER A 124 -0.15 -12.35 -11.25
C SER A 124 -1.03 -11.10 -11.45
N GLN A 125 -2.33 -11.29 -11.63
CA GLN A 125 -3.28 -10.24 -12.06
C GLN A 125 -4.05 -9.59 -10.89
N GLY A 126 -3.45 -9.56 -9.71
CA GLY A 126 -4.04 -8.92 -8.53
C GLY A 126 -4.01 -7.39 -8.59
N ASN A 127 -4.65 -6.76 -7.60
CA ASN A 127 -4.68 -5.30 -7.43
C ASN A 127 -3.34 -4.66 -6.98
N GLY A 128 -2.33 -5.49 -6.63
CA GLY A 128 -1.06 -5.09 -6.02
C GLY A 128 -0.30 -3.93 -6.69
N SER A 129 -0.52 -3.69 -7.99
CA SER A 129 0.07 -2.59 -8.74
C SER A 129 -0.78 -1.32 -8.74
N ILE A 130 -2.11 -1.44 -8.86
CA ILE A 130 -3.01 -0.28 -9.03
C ILE A 130 -3.30 0.42 -7.71
N MET A 131 -3.39 -0.32 -6.61
CA MET A 131 -3.71 0.20 -5.28
C MET A 131 -2.69 1.22 -4.74
N ARG A 132 -1.48 1.25 -5.32
CA ARG A 132 -0.36 2.09 -4.91
C ARG A 132 0.07 3.11 -5.97
N LEU A 133 -0.77 3.39 -6.96
CA LEU A 133 -0.39 4.18 -8.15
C LEU A 133 -0.36 5.70 -7.90
N ALA A 134 -1.09 6.21 -6.90
CA ALA A 134 -1.25 7.65 -6.66
C ALA A 134 0.05 8.50 -6.66
N PRO A 135 1.19 8.07 -6.07
CA PRO A 135 2.41 8.88 -6.06
C PRO A 135 3.24 8.86 -7.36
N ALA A 136 2.84 8.08 -8.39
CA ALA A 136 3.60 7.86 -9.62
C ALA A 136 3.38 8.93 -10.71
#